data_AF-A0A160VL30-F1
#
_entry.id   AF-A0A160VL30-F1
#
_cell.length_a   1.000
_cell.length_b   1.000
_cell.length_c   1.000
_cell.angle_alpha   90.00
_cell.angle_beta   90.00
_cell.angle_gamma   90.00
#
_symmetry.space_group_name_H-M   'P 1'
#
loop_
_entity.id
_entity.type
_entity.pdbx_description
1 polymer ?
#
loop_
_entity_poly.entity_id
_entity_poly.type
_entity_poly.pdbx_seq_one_letter_code
_entity_poly.pdbx_strand_id
1 'polypeptide(L)' 'MEFAGESFITDPDGKVIAQSPAGEDHILIADIDLTKVAESHARKMFFRDRRPDIYPLNEES' A
#
# COMPACT_ATOMS: atom_id res chain seq x y z
N MET A 1 4.21 -22.29 17.08
CA MET A 1 3.73 -21.44 15.97
C MET A 1 4.90 -20.57 15.58
N GLU A 2 5.27 -20.59 14.31
CA GLU A 2 6.42 -19.84 13.78
C GLU A 2 5.91 -18.63 12.98
N PHE A 3 6.68 -17.54 13.01
CA PHE A 3 6.39 -16.37 12.18
C PHE A 3 6.79 -16.67 10.74
N ALA A 4 5.89 -16.42 9.78
CA ALA A 4 6.12 -16.72 8.37
C ALA A 4 7.19 -15.80 7.73
N GLY A 5 7.35 -14.58 8.24
CA GLY A 5 8.16 -13.55 7.57
C GLY A 5 7.40 -12.99 6.38
N GLU A 6 8.00 -13.03 5.18
CA GLU A 6 7.35 -12.65 3.91
C GLU A 6 6.82 -11.22 3.82
N SER A 7 7.41 -10.29 4.58
CA SER A 7 7.19 -8.85 4.43
C SER A 7 7.28 -8.44 2.97
N PHE A 8 6.43 -7.52 2.52
CA PHE A 8 6.41 -7.08 1.13
C PHE A 8 6.12 -5.59 1.00
N ILE A 9 6.46 -5.04 -0.17
CA ILE A 9 6.20 -3.66 -0.56
C ILE A 9 5.33 -3.71 -1.82
N THR A 10 4.27 -2.89 -1.88
CA THR A 10 3.44 -2.74 -3.07
C THR A 10 3.54 -1.36 -3.67
N ASP A 11 3.23 -1.26 -4.96
CA ASP A 11 2.92 0.02 -5.60
C ASP A 11 1.47 0.49 -5.25
N PRO A 12 1.08 1.71 -5.65
CA PRO A 12 -0.25 2.26 -5.38
C PRO A 12 -1.42 1.49 -6.01
N ASP A 13 -1.16 0.61 -6.97
CA ASP A 13 -2.17 -0.26 -7.60
C ASP A 13 -2.22 -1.65 -6.95
N GLY A 14 -1.47 -1.84 -5.85
CA GLY A 14 -1.47 -3.06 -5.04
C GLY A 14 -0.56 -4.16 -5.59
N LYS A 15 0.25 -3.89 -6.61
CA LYS A 15 1.20 -4.88 -7.14
C LYS A 15 2.38 -5.01 -6.19
N VAL A 16 2.75 -6.24 -5.82
CA VAL A 16 3.98 -6.51 -5.05
C VAL A 16 5.20 -6.18 -5.91
N ILE A 17 6.05 -5.27 -5.42
CA ILE A 17 7.28 -4.83 -6.09
C ILE A 17 8.55 -5.35 -5.41
N ALA A 18 8.46 -5.78 -4.15
CA ALA A 18 9.54 -6.46 -3.44
C ALA A 18 8.94 -7.33 -2.31
N GLN A 19 9.58 -8.47 -1.99
CA GLN A 19 9.14 -9.39 -0.94
C GLN A 19 10.35 -10.08 -0.29
N SER A 20 10.33 -10.21 1.03
CA SER A 20 11.30 -10.97 1.82
C SER A 20 11.07 -12.49 1.70
N PRO A 21 12.11 -13.32 1.86
CA PRO A 21 11.96 -14.76 2.00
C PRO A 21 11.15 -15.15 3.25
N ALA A 22 10.62 -16.37 3.25
CA ALA A 22 9.91 -16.95 4.39
C ALA A 22 10.90 -17.49 5.43
N GLY A 23 10.65 -17.23 6.72
CA GLY A 23 11.41 -17.82 7.83
C GLY A 23 12.89 -17.41 7.93
N GLU A 24 13.34 -16.41 7.16
CA GLU A 24 14.72 -15.95 7.12
C GLU A 24 14.83 -14.46 7.51
N ASP A 25 15.91 -14.12 8.22
CA ASP A 25 16.24 -12.73 8.52
C ASP A 25 16.61 -11.99 7.21
N HIS A 26 15.91 -10.89 6.93
CA HIS A 26 16.08 -10.18 5.67
C HIS A 26 15.88 -8.67 5.81
N ILE A 27 16.73 -7.89 5.14
CA ILE A 27 16.55 -6.44 4.99
C ILE A 27 15.91 -6.19 3.62
N LEU A 28 14.62 -5.87 3.61
CA LEU A 28 13.88 -5.55 2.39
C LEU A 28 14.01 -4.07 2.04
N ILE A 29 14.56 -3.76 0.86
CA ILE A 29 14.73 -2.40 0.36
C ILE A 29 14.15 -2.32 -1.06
N ALA A 30 13.39 -1.27 -1.35
CA ALA A 30 12.89 -0.97 -2.68
C ALA A 30 12.81 0.55 -2.91
N ASP A 31 13.08 0.97 -4.14
CA ASP A 31 12.86 2.36 -4.56
C ASP A 31 11.38 2.59 -4.86
N ILE A 32 10.81 3.64 -4.27
CA ILE A 32 9.41 4.00 -4.46
C ILE A 32 9.33 5.33 -5.19
N ASP A 33 8.73 5.31 -6.37
CA ASP A 33 8.37 6.51 -7.11
C ASP A 33 7.00 7.04 -6.65
N LEU A 34 7.03 8.09 -5.83
CA LEU A 34 5.83 8.72 -5.28
C LEU A 34 4.97 9.42 -6.35
N THR A 35 5.53 9.74 -7.52
CA THR A 35 4.76 10.40 -8.60
C THR A 35 3.63 9.50 -9.11
N LYS A 36 3.79 8.17 -9.01
CA LYS A 36 2.78 7.18 -9.41
C LYS A 36 1.48 7.25 -8.60
N VAL A 37 1.48 7.85 -7.41
CA VAL A 37 0.26 7.99 -6.59
C VAL A 37 -0.79 8.85 -7.30
N ALA A 38 -0.36 9.88 -8.03
CA ALA A 38 -1.26 10.71 -8.86
C ALA A 38 -2.00 9.87 -9.90
N GLU A 39 -1.33 8.83 -10.41
CA GLU A 39 -1.84 7.99 -11.49
C GLU A 39 -2.65 6.78 -11.01
N SER A 40 -2.67 6.52 -9.70
CA SER A 40 -3.32 5.36 -9.08
C SER A 40 -4.83 5.29 -9.31
N HIS A 41 -5.37 4.07 -9.37
CA HIS A 41 -6.82 3.84 -9.46
C HIS A 41 -7.59 4.49 -8.30
N ALA A 42 -7.01 4.47 -7.10
CA ALA A 42 -7.58 5.14 -5.93
C ALA A 42 -7.85 6.63 -6.18
N ARG A 43 -6.89 7.34 -6.76
CA ARG A 43 -6.99 8.78 -6.99
C ARG A 43 -7.85 9.13 -8.19
N LYS A 44 -7.78 8.34 -9.27
CA LYS A 44 -8.53 8.59 -10.52
C LYS A 44 -9.99 8.14 -10.48
N MET A 45 -10.29 7.04 -9.79
CA MET A 45 -11.59 6.38 -9.86
C MET A 45 -12.33 6.42 -8.53
N PHE A 46 -11.67 6.14 -7.40
CA PHE A 46 -12.38 5.91 -6.15
C PHE A 46 -12.59 7.17 -5.30
N PHE A 47 -11.59 8.06 -5.22
CA PHE A 47 -11.65 9.22 -4.31
C PHE A 47 -12.80 10.18 -4.59
N ARG A 48 -13.17 10.38 -5.86
CA ARG A 48 -14.32 11.22 -6.25
C ARG A 48 -15.64 10.63 -5.77
N ASP A 49 -15.74 9.31 -5.77
CA ASP A 49 -17.01 8.59 -5.54
C ASP A 49 -17.17 8.17 -4.06
N ARG A 50 -16.27 8.64 -3.18
CA ARG A 50 -16.40 8.46 -1.73
C ARG A 50 -17.65 9.17 -1.21
N ARG A 51 -18.19 8.65 -0.11
CA ARG A 51 -19.38 9.17 0.57
C ARG A 51 -19.05 9.64 1.99
N PRO A 52 -18.37 10.79 2.16
CA PRO A 52 -18.03 11.33 3.48
C PRO A 52 -19.27 11.62 4.35
N ASP A 53 -20.42 11.83 3.71
CA ASP A 53 -21.72 12.00 4.37
C ASP A 53 -22.20 10.74 5.09
N ILE A 54 -21.81 9.55 4.61
CA ILE A 54 -22.16 8.25 5.21
C ILE A 54 -21.02 7.72 6.08
N TYR A 55 -19.78 7.94 5.64
CA TYR A 55 -18.56 7.53 6.34
C TYR A 55 -17.70 8.77 6.59
N PRO A 56 -17.95 9.50 7.70
CA PRO A 56 -17.19 10.69 8.02
C PRO A 56 -15.70 10.38 8.06
N LEU A 57 -14.92 11.23 7.40
CA LEU A 57 -13.49 11.23 7.61
C LEU A 57 -13.24 11.82 9.00
N ASN A 58 -12.57 11.07 9.87
CA ASN A 58 -12.13 11.62 11.15
C ASN A 58 -11.16 12.77 10.87
N GLU A 59 -11.41 13.95 11.43
CA GLU A 59 -10.61 15.17 11.17
C GLU A 59 -9.24 15.17 11.88
N GLU A 60 -8.94 14.14 12.68
CA GLU A 60 -7.65 13.97 13.34
C GLU A 60 -6.83 12.87 12.65
N SER A 61 -6.04 13.25 11.64
CA SER A 61 -4.93 12.47 11.09
C SER A 61 -3.88 13.39 10.48
#